data_AF-A0A925AF65-F1
#
_entry.id   AF-A0A925AF65-F1
#
_cell.length_a   1.000
_cell.length_b   1.000
_cell.length_c   1.000
_cell.angle_alpha   90.00
_cell.angle_beta   90.00
_cell.angle_gamma   90.00
#
_symmetry.space_group_name_H-M   'P 1'
#
loop_
_entity.id
_entity.type
_entity.pdbx_description
1 polymer ?
#
loop_
_entity_poly.entity_id
_entity_poly.type
_entity_poly.pdbx_seq_one_letter_code
_entity_poly.pdbx_strand_id
1 'polypeptide(L)'
;MSTRSALASTRPASDHELVYPAVAKPSPASVETPRKVSRRSLFAGGGAALAAFWNTASQAATRREPPEVAADIDPGSLLAKLVRRTSLGITQTELDRAAALGYGAYLEYQLNHLAIDDASTDAMIAPLTTLTMQPFQLFPLQTGQIVNELMLATFVRAVFSNRQLFERMVEFWSDHFSIDITNENDQYYKTVDDREVVRAHALGTFPAILSASAHSPAMLYYL
;
A
#
# COMPACT_ATOMS: atom_id res chain seq x y z
N MET A 1 59.71 20.59 12.46
CA MET A 1 59.79 20.74 10.99
C MET A 1 58.82 19.72 10.41
N SER A 2 57.56 20.11 10.15
CA SER A 2 57.02 20.51 8.81
C SER A 2 57.23 19.42 7.76
N THR A 3 56.22 18.92 7.02
CA THR A 3 54.98 19.57 6.58
C THR A 3 53.99 18.53 6.01
N ARG A 4 52.69 18.69 6.30
CA ARG A 4 51.57 18.10 5.53
C ARG A 4 51.41 18.87 4.22
N SER A 5 51.04 18.20 3.12
CA SER A 5 50.63 18.86 1.86
C SER A 5 49.26 18.35 1.43
N ALA A 6 48.32 19.28 1.30
CA ALA A 6 46.94 19.09 0.88
C ALA A 6 46.80 19.48 -0.61
N LEU A 7 46.10 18.66 -1.40
CA LEU A 7 45.72 19.03 -2.77
C LEU A 7 44.54 20.01 -2.73
N ALA A 8 44.76 21.21 -3.29
CA ALA A 8 43.76 22.24 -3.47
C ALA A 8 43.17 22.21 -4.88
N SER A 9 41.85 22.43 -4.90
CA SER A 9 40.92 22.66 -6.00
C SER A 9 41.42 23.65 -7.06
N THR A 10 41.37 23.25 -8.33
CA THR A 10 41.51 24.11 -9.51
C THR A 10 40.15 24.30 -10.20
N ARG A 11 39.74 25.55 -10.40
CA ARG A 11 38.59 25.94 -11.24
C ARG A 11 39.02 27.10 -12.14
N PRO A 12 38.97 26.99 -13.47
CA PRO A 12 39.07 28.14 -14.34
C PRO A 12 37.67 28.63 -14.78
N ALA A 13 37.54 29.95 -14.82
CA ALA A 13 36.38 30.68 -15.32
C ALA A 13 36.49 30.87 -16.84
N SER A 14 35.35 30.79 -17.54
CA SER A 14 35.18 31.37 -18.87
C SER A 14 33.69 31.68 -19.08
N ASP A 15 33.39 32.97 -19.00
CA ASP A 15 32.10 33.58 -19.34
C ASP A 15 31.84 33.47 -20.84
N HIS A 16 30.73 32.83 -21.22
CA HIS A 16 30.11 33.01 -22.52
C HIS A 16 28.66 33.46 -22.28
N GLU A 17 28.47 34.77 -22.30
CA GLU A 17 27.18 35.43 -22.16
C GLU A 17 26.41 35.32 -23.50
N LEU A 18 25.38 34.47 -23.51
CA LEU A 18 24.46 34.34 -24.65
C LEU A 18 23.49 35.54 -24.68
N VAL A 19 23.72 36.44 -25.63
CA VAL A 19 22.83 37.58 -25.91
C VAL A 19 21.60 37.09 -26.68
N TYR A 20 20.44 37.05 -26.01
CA TYR A 20 19.14 36.81 -26.64
C TYR A 20 18.48 38.14 -27.05
N PRO A 21 17.86 38.26 -28.24
CA PRO A 21 17.16 39.48 -28.64
C PRO A 21 15.88 39.68 -27.81
N ALA A 22 15.61 40.94 -27.45
CA ALA A 22 14.50 41.34 -26.59
C ALA A 22 13.13 41.07 -27.25
N VAL A 23 12.32 40.20 -26.64
CA VAL A 23 10.91 40.01 -26.97
C VAL A 23 10.10 41.11 -26.30
N ALA A 24 9.33 41.88 -27.10
CA ALA A 24 8.45 42.93 -26.61
C ALA A 24 7.36 42.37 -25.70
N LYS A 25 7.23 42.93 -24.48
CA LYS A 25 6.20 42.55 -23.51
C LYS A 25 4.82 43.05 -23.98
N PRO A 26 3.77 42.21 -24.01
CA PRO A 26 2.42 42.68 -24.29
C PRO A 26 1.90 43.55 -23.15
N SER A 27 1.19 44.62 -23.51
CA SER A 27 0.56 45.59 -22.61
C SER A 27 -0.49 44.92 -21.70
N PRO A 28 -0.58 45.26 -20.40
CA PRO A 28 -1.51 44.60 -19.49
C PRO A 28 -2.96 45.00 -19.78
N ALA A 29 -3.80 44.00 -20.05
CA ALA A 29 -5.25 44.15 -20.10
C ALA A 29 -5.78 44.61 -18.73
N SER A 30 -6.75 45.53 -18.73
CA SER A 30 -7.42 46.06 -17.54
C SER A 30 -8.12 44.93 -16.77
N VAL A 31 -7.61 44.61 -15.59
CA VAL A 31 -8.22 43.69 -14.63
C VAL A 31 -9.36 44.40 -13.91
N GLU A 32 -10.61 44.04 -14.19
CA GLU A 32 -11.75 44.42 -13.36
C GLU A 32 -11.62 43.76 -11.97
N THR A 33 -11.68 44.57 -10.92
CA THR A 33 -11.62 44.08 -9.54
C THR A 33 -12.99 43.57 -9.09
N PRO A 34 -13.09 42.37 -8.46
CA PRO A 34 -14.37 41.88 -7.98
C PRO A 34 -14.88 42.71 -6.80
N ARG A 35 -16.16 43.07 -6.84
CA ARG A 35 -16.89 43.80 -5.79
C ARG A 35 -16.75 43.09 -4.43
N LYS A 36 -16.32 43.82 -3.40
CA LYS A 36 -16.25 43.31 -2.01
C LYS A 36 -17.66 43.00 -1.49
N VAL A 37 -17.98 41.72 -1.30
CA VAL A 37 -19.20 41.30 -0.59
C VAL A 37 -18.91 41.29 0.91
N SER A 38 -19.67 42.11 1.66
CA SER A 38 -19.55 42.22 3.12
C SER A 38 -20.24 41.03 3.80
N ARG A 39 -19.53 40.38 4.73
CA ARG A 39 -19.98 39.17 5.47
C ARG A 39 -21.25 39.35 6.32
N ARG A 40 -21.82 40.56 6.38
CA ARG A 40 -23.07 40.85 7.11
C ARG A 40 -24.35 40.74 6.27
N SER A 41 -24.28 40.49 4.96
CA SER A 41 -25.47 40.29 4.13
C SER A 41 -26.03 38.86 4.13
N LEU A 42 -25.39 37.91 4.83
CA LEU A 42 -25.79 36.49 4.81
C LEU A 42 -26.76 36.06 5.94
N PHE A 43 -27.14 36.96 6.86
CA PHE A 43 -28.01 36.59 8.00
C PHE A 43 -29.43 37.16 7.96
N ALA A 44 -29.84 37.82 6.87
CA ALA A 44 -31.20 38.38 6.73
C ALA A 44 -32.18 37.47 5.96
N GLY A 45 -31.88 36.17 5.80
CA GLY A 45 -32.70 35.21 5.05
C GLY A 45 -32.85 33.86 5.76
N GLY A 46 -33.07 33.87 7.07
CA GLY A 46 -33.32 32.66 7.85
C GLY A 46 -34.76 32.16 7.67
N GLY A 47 -34.94 30.93 7.18
CA GLY A 47 -36.18 30.17 7.38
C GLY A 47 -36.59 29.19 6.28
N ALA A 48 -36.45 29.55 5.00
CA ALA A 48 -37.10 28.78 3.93
C ALA A 48 -36.15 27.92 3.05
N ALA A 49 -34.83 28.10 3.15
CA ALA A 49 -33.89 27.43 2.25
C ALA A 49 -33.43 26.03 2.72
N LEU A 50 -33.65 25.65 3.98
CA LEU A 50 -33.21 24.35 4.51
C LEU A 50 -34.16 23.19 4.19
N ALA A 51 -35.44 23.46 3.91
CA ALA A 51 -36.41 22.42 3.52
C ALA A 51 -36.31 22.03 2.04
N ALA A 52 -35.81 22.94 1.18
CA ALA A 52 -35.64 22.67 -0.25
C ALA A 52 -34.38 21.84 -0.56
N PHE A 53 -33.41 21.78 0.36
CA PHE A 53 -32.17 21.01 0.16
C PHE A 53 -32.34 19.52 0.48
N TRP A 54 -33.35 19.14 1.28
CA TRP A 54 -33.59 17.74 1.62
C TRP A 54 -34.55 17.03 0.64
N ASN A 55 -35.44 17.76 -0.02
CA ASN A 55 -36.43 17.17 -0.95
C ASN A 55 -35.90 16.87 -2.36
N THR A 56 -34.65 17.21 -2.69
CA THR A 56 -34.01 16.84 -3.96
C THR A 56 -33.05 15.66 -3.84
N ALA A 57 -32.74 15.19 -2.63
CA ALA A 57 -31.89 14.02 -2.40
C ALA A 57 -32.63 12.67 -2.50
N SER A 58 -33.96 12.69 -2.69
CA SER A 58 -34.81 11.50 -2.85
C SER A 58 -35.33 11.29 -4.26
N GLN A 59 -34.78 11.99 -5.27
CA GLN A 59 -34.82 11.43 -6.61
C GLN A 59 -33.82 10.28 -6.60
N ALA A 60 -34.35 9.07 -6.45
CA ALA A 60 -33.66 7.83 -6.72
C ALA A 60 -32.88 8.04 -8.02
N ALA A 61 -31.57 8.25 -7.89
CA ALA A 61 -30.66 7.98 -8.98
C ALA A 61 -30.93 6.52 -9.30
N THR A 62 -31.72 6.28 -10.34
CA THR A 62 -31.79 4.96 -10.96
C THR A 62 -30.35 4.60 -11.17
N ARG A 63 -29.87 3.63 -10.38
CA ARG A 63 -28.53 3.08 -10.55
C ARG A 63 -28.54 2.61 -11.99
N ARG A 64 -27.99 3.40 -12.91
CA ARG A 64 -27.74 2.96 -14.27
C ARG A 64 -26.89 1.72 -14.04
N GLU A 65 -27.45 0.56 -14.36
CA GLU A 65 -26.63 -0.62 -14.45
C GLU A 65 -25.46 -0.23 -15.36
N PRO A 66 -24.21 -0.48 -14.91
CA PRO A 66 -23.06 -0.25 -15.75
C PRO A 66 -23.37 -0.82 -17.13
N PRO A 67 -23.13 -0.10 -18.24
CA PRO A 67 -23.35 -0.65 -19.55
C PRO A 67 -22.59 -1.97 -19.61
N GLU A 68 -23.31 -3.05 -19.91
CA GLU A 68 -22.74 -4.38 -20.03
C GLU A 68 -21.86 -4.33 -21.28
N VAL A 69 -20.59 -3.95 -21.07
CA VAL A 69 -19.59 -4.04 -22.12
C VAL A 69 -19.37 -5.52 -22.29
N ALA A 70 -19.99 -6.09 -23.33
CA ALA A 70 -19.61 -7.37 -23.89
C ALA A 70 -18.18 -7.20 -24.41
N ALA A 71 -17.25 -7.21 -23.46
CA ALA A 71 -15.86 -7.27 -23.78
C ALA A 71 -15.71 -8.67 -24.35
N ASP A 72 -15.39 -8.74 -25.65
CA ASP A 72 -15.00 -9.95 -26.36
C ASP A 72 -13.66 -10.42 -25.75
N ILE A 73 -13.75 -10.81 -24.49
CA ILE A 73 -12.67 -11.25 -23.66
C ILE A 73 -12.86 -12.75 -23.64
N ASP A 74 -11.94 -13.44 -24.30
CA ASP A 74 -11.76 -14.88 -24.11
C ASP A 74 -11.91 -15.18 -22.61
N PRO A 75 -12.92 -15.95 -22.18
CA PRO A 75 -13.14 -16.25 -20.77
C PRO A 75 -11.88 -16.79 -20.08
N GLY A 76 -10.99 -17.47 -20.83
CA GLY A 76 -9.68 -17.90 -20.36
C GLY A 76 -8.77 -16.73 -19.96
N SER A 77 -8.87 -15.59 -20.65
CA SER A 77 -8.10 -14.39 -20.34
C SER A 77 -8.59 -13.62 -19.10
N LEU A 78 -9.88 -13.71 -18.75
CA LEU A 78 -10.38 -13.18 -17.46
C LEU A 78 -9.87 -14.00 -16.28
N LEU A 79 -9.89 -15.33 -16.38
CA LEU A 79 -9.37 -16.22 -15.35
C LEU A 79 -7.86 -16.03 -15.16
N ALA A 80 -7.09 -16.00 -16.25
CA ALA A 80 -5.66 -15.75 -16.19
C ALA A 80 -5.34 -14.37 -15.57
N LYS A 81 -6.15 -13.34 -15.89
CA LYS A 81 -6.02 -12.02 -15.28
C LYS A 81 -6.35 -12.05 -13.79
N LEU A 82 -7.40 -12.77 -13.38
CA LEU A 82 -7.76 -12.93 -11.96
C LEU A 82 -6.62 -13.60 -11.19
N VAL A 83 -6.12 -14.75 -11.67
CA VAL A 83 -5.00 -15.46 -11.04
C VAL A 83 -3.79 -14.54 -10.94
N ARG A 84 -3.43 -13.83 -12.01
CA ARG A 84 -2.30 -12.89 -12.01
C ARG A 84 -2.45 -11.73 -11.00
N ARG A 85 -3.68 -11.28 -10.73
CA ARG A 85 -3.94 -10.19 -9.78
C ARG A 85 -4.04 -10.65 -8.34
N THR A 86 -4.41 -11.91 -8.12
CA THR A 86 -4.60 -12.52 -6.80
C THR A 86 -3.38 -13.31 -6.32
N SER A 87 -2.37 -13.52 -7.16
CA SER A 87 -1.14 -14.27 -6.81
C SER A 87 0.14 -13.46 -6.90
N LEU A 88 1.16 -13.89 -6.15
CA LEU A 88 2.53 -13.35 -6.23
C LEU A 88 3.31 -13.95 -7.41
N GLY A 89 2.82 -15.03 -7.99
CA GLY A 89 3.35 -15.63 -9.21
C GLY A 89 2.33 -16.56 -9.87
N ILE A 90 2.23 -16.50 -11.20
CA ILE A 90 1.33 -17.37 -11.95
C ILE A 90 1.96 -18.75 -12.11
N THR A 91 1.29 -19.79 -11.62
CA THR A 91 1.69 -21.19 -11.79
C THR A 91 0.64 -21.94 -12.59
N GLN A 92 1.04 -23.01 -13.26
CA GLN A 92 0.09 -23.85 -14.00
C GLN A 92 -0.95 -24.47 -13.05
N THR A 93 -0.54 -24.86 -11.85
CA THR A 93 -1.44 -25.41 -10.83
C THR A 93 -2.53 -24.43 -10.40
N GLU A 94 -2.22 -23.15 -10.21
CA GLU A 94 -3.25 -22.15 -9.89
C GLU A 94 -4.17 -21.87 -11.08
N LEU A 95 -3.64 -21.86 -12.30
CA LEU A 95 -4.45 -21.73 -13.52
C LEU A 95 -5.43 -22.89 -13.68
N ASP A 96 -4.97 -24.12 -13.48
CA ASP A 96 -5.80 -25.32 -13.56
C ASP A 96 -6.89 -25.31 -12.47
N ARG A 97 -6.54 -24.86 -11.25
CA ARG A 97 -7.50 -24.68 -10.15
C ARG A 97 -8.56 -23.62 -10.49
N ALA A 98 -8.14 -22.48 -11.02
CA ALA A 98 -9.05 -21.41 -11.42
C ALA A 98 -9.96 -21.85 -12.58
N ALA A 99 -9.45 -22.62 -13.53
CA ALA A 99 -10.24 -23.21 -14.61
C ALA A 99 -11.26 -24.22 -14.09
N ALA A 100 -10.88 -25.06 -13.12
CA ALA A 100 -11.77 -26.06 -12.52
C ALA A 100 -12.89 -25.44 -11.67
N LEU A 101 -12.59 -24.38 -10.91
CA LEU A 101 -13.57 -23.71 -10.04
C LEU A 101 -14.40 -22.67 -10.80
N GLY A 102 -13.84 -22.06 -11.84
CA GLY A 102 -14.38 -20.85 -12.46
C GLY A 102 -14.12 -19.60 -11.62
N TYR A 103 -14.44 -18.43 -12.18
CA TYR A 103 -14.00 -17.12 -11.66
C TYR A 103 -14.47 -16.86 -10.23
N GLY A 104 -15.78 -16.96 -9.98
CA GLY A 104 -16.38 -16.62 -8.69
C GLY A 104 -15.93 -17.57 -7.58
N ALA A 105 -15.99 -18.88 -7.82
CA ALA A 105 -15.62 -19.86 -6.81
C ALA A 105 -14.11 -19.85 -6.50
N TYR A 106 -13.25 -19.56 -7.49
CA TYR A 106 -11.82 -19.37 -7.25
C TYR A 106 -11.55 -18.14 -6.36
N LEU A 107 -12.26 -17.03 -6.59
CA LEU A 107 -12.12 -15.83 -5.76
C LEU A 107 -12.58 -16.09 -4.32
N GLU A 108 -13.75 -16.72 -4.14
CA GLU A 108 -14.25 -17.10 -2.80
C GLU A 108 -13.31 -18.09 -2.09
N TYR A 109 -12.72 -19.03 -2.84
CA TYR A 109 -11.70 -19.94 -2.32
C TYR A 109 -10.49 -19.15 -1.76
N GLN A 110 -9.94 -18.20 -2.53
CA GLN A 110 -8.79 -17.38 -2.10
C GLN A 110 -9.14 -16.43 -0.94
N LEU A 111 -10.37 -15.90 -0.89
CA LEU A 111 -10.84 -15.06 0.21
C LEU A 111 -10.96 -15.86 1.52
N ASN A 112 -11.36 -17.14 1.44
CA ASN A 112 -11.41 -18.04 2.59
C ASN A 112 -10.06 -18.72 2.87
N HIS A 113 -9.00 -17.93 3.05
CA HIS A 113 -7.64 -18.42 3.22
C HIS A 113 -7.44 -19.39 4.39
N LEU A 114 -8.27 -19.29 5.44
CA LEU A 114 -8.22 -20.18 6.61
C LEU A 114 -8.66 -21.61 6.28
N ALA A 115 -9.49 -21.80 5.25
CA ALA A 115 -9.91 -23.12 4.78
C ALA A 115 -8.90 -23.76 3.80
N ILE A 116 -7.90 -23.01 3.34
CA ILE A 116 -6.86 -23.51 2.44
C ILE A 116 -5.80 -24.23 3.26
N ASP A 117 -5.55 -25.50 2.91
CA ASP A 117 -4.43 -26.26 3.46
C ASP A 117 -3.09 -25.69 2.98
N ASP A 118 -2.22 -25.42 3.94
CA ASP A 118 -0.90 -24.86 3.71
C ASP A 118 0.16 -25.55 4.58
N ALA A 119 -0.13 -26.77 5.06
CA ALA A 119 0.72 -27.51 5.99
C ALA A 119 2.15 -27.74 5.45
N SER A 120 2.33 -27.86 4.13
CA SER A 120 3.66 -27.97 3.51
C SER A 120 4.47 -26.69 3.69
N THR A 121 3.86 -25.53 3.47
CA THR A 121 4.49 -24.23 3.66
C THR A 121 4.78 -23.99 5.13
N ASP A 122 3.82 -24.33 6.01
CA ASP A 122 3.96 -24.25 7.47
C ASP A 122 5.14 -25.12 7.96
N ALA A 123 5.33 -26.31 7.39
CA ALA A 123 6.48 -27.17 7.70
C ALA A 123 7.81 -26.58 7.23
N MET A 124 7.84 -25.85 6.10
CA MET A 124 9.07 -25.18 5.61
C MET A 124 9.48 -24.01 6.52
N ILE A 125 8.52 -23.28 7.09
CA ILE A 125 8.79 -22.14 7.97
C ILE A 125 8.97 -22.54 9.44
N ALA A 126 8.55 -23.74 9.85
CA ALA A 126 8.63 -24.21 11.24
C ALA A 126 10.04 -24.10 11.87
N PRO A 127 11.15 -24.31 11.14
CA PRO A 127 12.50 -24.12 11.68
C PRO A 127 12.87 -22.66 11.99
N LEU A 128 12.10 -21.68 11.50
CA LEU A 128 12.34 -20.24 11.68
C LEU A 128 11.76 -19.78 13.02
N THR A 129 12.44 -20.16 14.09
CA THR A 129 11.95 -20.05 15.47
C THR A 129 11.59 -18.60 15.89
N THR A 130 12.27 -17.59 15.35
CA THR A 130 12.07 -16.18 15.74
C THR A 130 10.66 -15.66 15.40
N LEU A 131 9.98 -16.26 14.41
CA LEU A 131 8.63 -15.87 13.98
C LEU A 131 7.56 -16.04 15.07
N THR A 132 7.80 -16.98 16.00
CA THR A 132 6.84 -17.32 17.07
C THR A 132 7.21 -16.72 18.42
N MET A 133 8.38 -16.10 18.51
CA MET A 133 8.86 -15.49 19.75
C MET A 133 8.13 -14.19 20.09
N GLN A 134 8.20 -13.83 21.35
CA GLN A 134 7.80 -12.53 21.88
C GLN A 134 8.99 -11.57 21.86
N PRO A 135 8.77 -10.23 21.85
CA PRO A 135 9.86 -9.26 21.73
C PRO A 135 10.97 -9.45 22.78
N PHE A 136 10.60 -9.77 24.02
CA PHE A 136 11.57 -9.98 25.10
C PHE A 136 12.51 -11.18 24.87
N GLN A 137 12.07 -12.18 24.10
CA GLN A 137 12.87 -13.35 23.73
C GLN A 137 13.79 -13.05 22.55
N LEU A 138 13.48 -12.02 21.76
CA LEU A 138 14.25 -11.59 20.60
C LEU A 138 15.44 -10.69 20.99
N PHE A 139 15.32 -9.86 22.03
CA PHE A 139 16.41 -8.99 22.51
C PHE A 139 17.79 -9.65 22.72
N PRO A 140 17.90 -10.87 23.28
CA PRO A 140 19.21 -11.50 23.45
C PRO A 140 19.78 -12.11 22.16
N LEU A 141 19.01 -12.16 21.06
CA LEU A 141 19.43 -12.79 19.81
C LEU A 141 20.22 -11.84 18.92
N GLN A 142 20.96 -12.41 17.98
CA GLN A 142 21.59 -11.63 16.92
C GLN A 142 20.52 -11.12 15.97
N THR A 143 20.49 -9.81 15.75
CA THR A 143 19.44 -9.19 14.95
C THR A 143 19.43 -9.67 13.50
N GLY A 144 20.61 -9.95 12.93
CA GLY A 144 20.73 -10.57 11.61
C GLY A 144 19.96 -11.88 11.48
N GLN A 145 19.87 -12.70 12.54
CA GLN A 145 19.05 -13.91 12.53
C GLN A 145 17.57 -13.57 12.38
N ILE A 146 17.07 -12.61 13.18
CA ILE A 146 15.66 -12.20 13.19
C ILE A 146 15.24 -11.66 11.83
N VAL A 147 16.05 -10.76 11.26
CA VAL A 147 15.79 -10.17 9.94
C VAL A 147 15.80 -11.23 8.85
N ASN A 148 16.81 -12.11 8.84
CA ASN A 148 16.93 -13.16 7.83
C ASN A 148 15.79 -14.17 7.89
N GLU A 149 15.36 -14.57 9.09
CA GLU A 149 14.25 -15.50 9.26
C GLU A 149 12.93 -14.89 8.80
N LEU A 150 12.64 -13.62 9.10
CA LEU A 150 11.44 -12.96 8.59
C LEU A 150 11.47 -12.83 7.06
N MET A 151 12.58 -12.38 6.48
CA MET A 151 12.72 -12.29 5.02
C MET A 151 12.52 -13.65 4.36
N LEU A 152 13.16 -14.70 4.88
CA LEU A 152 13.04 -16.06 4.35
C LEU A 152 11.59 -16.55 4.46
N ALA A 153 10.90 -16.30 5.57
CA ALA A 153 9.50 -16.66 5.74
C ALA A 153 8.60 -15.97 4.70
N THR A 154 8.82 -14.69 4.43
CA THR A 154 8.10 -13.93 3.40
C THR A 154 8.31 -14.54 2.01
N PHE A 155 9.55 -14.88 1.65
CA PHE A 155 9.84 -15.53 0.37
C PHE A 155 9.22 -16.91 0.26
N VAL A 156 9.34 -17.74 1.30
CA VAL A 156 8.77 -19.09 1.32
C VAL A 156 7.26 -19.05 1.13
N ARG A 157 6.57 -18.16 1.86
CA ARG A 157 5.12 -17.99 1.70
C ARG A 157 4.74 -17.45 0.33
N ALA A 158 5.48 -16.49 -0.21
CA ALA A 158 5.21 -15.96 -1.54
C ALA A 158 5.26 -17.03 -2.63
N VAL A 159 6.23 -17.95 -2.54
CA VAL A 159 6.49 -18.97 -3.56
C VAL A 159 5.64 -20.22 -3.36
N PHE A 160 5.52 -20.71 -2.12
CA PHE A 160 4.97 -22.05 -1.84
C PHE A 160 3.56 -22.03 -1.25
N SER A 161 3.10 -20.91 -0.69
CA SER A 161 1.77 -20.87 -0.06
C SER A 161 0.65 -21.02 -1.09
N ASN A 162 -0.35 -21.84 -0.77
CA ASN A 162 -1.60 -21.87 -1.55
C ASN A 162 -2.49 -20.65 -1.29
N ARG A 163 -2.25 -19.90 -0.19
CA ARG A 163 -3.02 -18.74 0.26
C ARG A 163 -2.56 -17.45 -0.44
N GLN A 164 -2.47 -17.51 -1.77
CA GLN A 164 -1.83 -16.50 -2.59
C GLN A 164 -2.42 -15.09 -2.42
N LEU A 165 -3.75 -14.96 -2.34
CA LEU A 165 -4.39 -13.67 -2.13
C LEU A 165 -4.08 -13.10 -0.74
N PHE A 166 -4.06 -13.95 0.28
CA PHE A 166 -3.71 -13.54 1.64
C PHE A 166 -2.27 -13.02 1.72
N GLU A 167 -1.31 -13.75 1.16
CA GLU A 167 0.10 -13.31 1.16
C GLU A 167 0.32 -12.04 0.32
N ARG A 168 -0.42 -11.86 -0.79
CA ARG A 168 -0.45 -10.57 -1.51
C ARG A 168 -0.92 -9.42 -0.63
N MET A 169 -1.96 -9.63 0.17
CA MET A 169 -2.49 -8.58 1.04
C MET A 169 -1.54 -8.29 2.21
N VAL A 170 -0.86 -9.30 2.74
CA VAL A 170 0.20 -9.12 3.76
C VAL A 170 1.33 -8.25 3.21
N GLU A 171 1.78 -8.51 1.99
CA GLU A 171 2.81 -7.69 1.33
C GLU A 171 2.32 -6.26 1.10
N PHE A 172 1.11 -6.09 0.54
CA PHE A 172 0.51 -4.78 0.31
C PHE A 172 0.43 -3.93 1.59
N TRP A 173 -0.03 -4.52 2.70
CA TRP A 173 -0.14 -3.79 3.96
C TRP A 173 1.21 -3.54 4.63
N SER A 174 2.18 -4.47 4.49
CA SER A 174 3.54 -4.26 4.96
C SER A 174 4.24 -3.11 4.23
N ASP A 175 3.97 -2.94 2.93
CA ASP A 175 4.46 -1.81 2.14
C ASP A 175 3.73 -0.51 2.49
N HIS A 176 2.41 -0.58 2.71
CA HIS A 176 1.60 0.60 3.04
C HIS A 176 1.87 1.17 4.42
N PHE A 177 1.95 0.32 5.45
CA PHE A 177 2.36 0.66 6.81
C PHE A 177 3.85 0.35 6.98
N SER A 178 4.66 1.03 6.15
CA SER A 178 6.09 0.75 6.02
C SER A 178 6.82 0.95 7.35
N ILE A 179 7.43 -0.13 7.84
CA ILE A 179 8.38 -0.16 8.96
C ILE A 179 9.63 -0.85 8.45
N ASP A 180 10.74 -0.12 8.41
CA ASP A 180 12.02 -0.67 8.00
C ASP A 180 12.57 -1.57 9.11
N ILE A 181 12.63 -2.89 8.85
CA ILE A 181 13.16 -3.85 9.80
C ILE A 181 14.64 -3.60 10.13
N THR A 182 15.37 -2.87 9.30
CA THR A 182 16.80 -2.61 9.52
C THR A 182 17.05 -1.44 10.47
N ASN A 183 16.03 -0.64 10.79
CA ASN A 183 16.12 0.42 11.77
C ASN A 183 16.48 -0.09 13.16
N GLU A 184 17.13 0.77 13.93
CA GLU A 184 17.55 0.45 15.30
C GLU A 184 16.30 0.15 16.15
N ASN A 185 16.33 -0.97 16.88
CA ASN A 185 15.23 -1.51 17.70
C ASN A 185 14.03 -2.12 16.96
N ASP A 186 13.68 -1.66 15.75
CA ASP A 186 12.56 -2.23 14.98
C ASP A 186 12.77 -3.70 14.61
N GLN A 187 14.03 -4.13 14.54
CA GLN A 187 14.46 -5.52 14.36
C GLN A 187 13.78 -6.50 15.33
N TYR A 188 13.46 -6.05 16.55
CA TYR A 188 12.84 -6.90 17.59
C TYR A 188 11.31 -6.89 17.55
N TYR A 189 10.71 -5.89 16.90
CA TYR A 189 9.26 -5.69 16.92
C TYR A 189 8.60 -5.99 15.57
N LYS A 190 9.31 -5.83 14.45
CA LYS A 190 8.74 -6.01 13.11
C LYS A 190 8.19 -7.42 12.86
N THR A 191 8.86 -8.45 13.37
CA THR A 191 8.38 -9.84 13.25
C THR A 191 7.06 -10.06 14.00
N VAL A 192 6.88 -9.38 15.13
CA VAL A 192 5.66 -9.45 15.94
C VAL A 192 4.55 -8.63 15.29
N ASP A 193 4.87 -7.44 14.78
CA ASP A 193 3.96 -6.59 14.01
C ASP A 193 3.44 -7.32 12.74
N ASP A 194 4.33 -7.98 11.98
CA ASP A 194 3.92 -8.82 10.84
C ASP A 194 2.88 -9.86 11.25
N ARG A 195 3.11 -10.59 12.35
CA ARG A 195 2.21 -11.63 12.84
C ARG A 195 0.89 -11.08 13.39
N GLU A 196 0.95 -10.10 14.27
CA GLU A 196 -0.17 -9.67 15.12
C GLU A 196 -0.95 -8.49 14.56
N VAL A 197 -0.36 -7.72 13.64
CA VAL A 197 -1.01 -6.58 13.00
C VAL A 197 -1.29 -6.91 11.53
N VAL A 198 -0.25 -7.12 10.74
CA VAL A 198 -0.40 -7.23 9.28
C VAL A 198 -1.17 -8.50 8.93
N ARG A 199 -0.67 -9.67 9.32
CA ARG A 199 -1.28 -10.97 9.00
C ARG A 199 -2.64 -11.15 9.67
N ALA A 200 -2.81 -10.67 10.89
CA ALA A 200 -4.08 -10.75 11.62
C ALA A 200 -5.21 -9.94 10.94
N HIS A 201 -4.87 -8.86 10.23
CA HIS A 201 -5.84 -7.94 9.64
C HIS A 201 -5.77 -7.83 8.11
N ALA A 202 -4.98 -8.67 7.42
CA ALA A 202 -4.70 -8.52 5.99
C ALA A 202 -5.95 -8.51 5.08
N LEU A 203 -6.94 -9.36 5.39
CA LEU A 203 -8.23 -9.43 4.70
C LEU A 203 -9.38 -8.81 5.53
N GLY A 204 -9.05 -8.05 6.58
CA GLY A 204 -10.00 -7.38 7.44
C GLY A 204 -10.43 -6.00 6.90
N THR A 205 -10.82 -5.12 7.82
CA THR A 205 -11.23 -3.75 7.48
C THR A 205 -10.08 -2.76 7.67
N PHE A 206 -9.99 -1.75 6.80
CA PHE A 206 -8.97 -0.70 6.91
C PHE A 206 -8.91 -0.01 8.30
N PRO A 207 -10.03 0.39 8.94
CA PRO A 207 -9.96 1.02 10.26
C PRO A 207 -9.34 0.12 11.33
N ALA A 208 -9.57 -1.20 11.25
CA ALA A 208 -9.02 -2.16 12.19
C ALA A 208 -7.49 -2.27 12.04
N ILE A 209 -6.98 -2.45 10.82
CA ILE A 209 -5.53 -2.53 10.60
C ILE A 209 -4.83 -1.20 10.87
N LEU A 210 -5.46 -0.06 10.51
CA LEU A 210 -4.93 1.27 10.82
C LEU A 210 -4.79 1.46 12.33
N SER A 211 -5.84 1.12 13.08
CA SER A 211 -5.80 1.21 14.54
C SER A 211 -4.77 0.26 15.14
N ALA A 212 -4.67 -0.98 14.65
CA ALA A 212 -3.70 -1.96 15.14
C ALA A 212 -2.26 -1.53 14.86
N SER A 213 -1.97 -1.06 13.65
CA SER A 213 -0.65 -0.55 13.27
C SER A 213 -0.27 0.69 14.09
N ALA A 214 -1.17 1.67 14.25
CA ALA A 214 -0.88 2.89 15.00
C ALA A 214 -0.59 2.66 16.51
N HIS A 215 -0.99 1.51 17.06
CA HIS A 215 -0.72 1.13 18.46
C HIS A 215 0.34 0.02 18.57
N SER A 216 0.93 -0.43 17.46
CA SER A 216 1.93 -1.49 17.51
C SER A 216 3.25 -0.95 18.05
N PRO A 217 3.99 -1.71 18.87
CA PRO A 217 5.29 -1.27 19.36
C PRO A 217 6.24 -0.91 18.22
N ALA A 218 6.22 -1.68 17.11
CA ALA A 218 7.05 -1.41 15.95
C ALA A 218 6.77 -0.03 15.33
N MET A 219 5.49 0.31 15.10
CA MET A 219 5.15 1.62 14.54
C MET A 219 5.47 2.77 15.50
N LEU A 220 5.28 2.58 16.80
CA LEU A 220 5.61 3.59 17.81
C LEU A 220 7.11 3.88 17.94
N TYR A 221 7.96 2.90 17.62
CA TYR A 221 9.41 3.09 17.54
C TYR A 221 9.86 3.71 16.21
N TYR A 222 9.15 3.41 15.13
CA TYR A 222 9.49 3.88 13.78
C TYR A 222 9.20 5.38 13.54
N LEU A 223 8.15 5.93 14.16
CA LEU A 223 7.70 7.34 14.03
C LEU A 223 8.62 8.33 14.77
#